data_AF-A0AAE4FQW7-F1
#
_entry.id   AF-A0AAE4FQW7-F1
#
_cell.length_a   1.000
_cell.length_b   1.000
_cell.length_c   1.000
_cell.angle_alpha   90.00
_cell.angle_beta   90.00
_cell.angle_gamma   90.00
#
_symmetry.space_group_name_H-M   'P 1'
#
loop_
_entity.id
_entity.type
_entity.pdbx_description
1 polymer ?
#
loop_
_entity_poly.entity_id
_entity_poly.type
_entity_poly.pdbx_seq_one_letter_code
_entity_poly.pdbx_strand_id
1 'polypeptide(L)'
;MTYIINPNFNIFCGFEVNTKHIESPLNQTNEFLETIPPTVYKNIDYKTTSSIVGSMFCHSIAGVTEAIVNPIEKGHPDVIPKGGENSSEEELRNYPVGLEIKCTVGNITKGTNLRAGEPRINALEGITWQSYHQEVKELLGLVWDFVKSEHEFNNPKVTAIFYANSLITSDWGNISGTEGRNTKVTGMKVSGKEKMGKGWVALINVHLYKQTYQKIMKFPI
;
A
#
# COMPACT_ATOMS: atom_id res chain seq x y z
N MET A 1 17.66 7.51 -1.17
CA MET A 1 17.22 6.28 -0.44
C MET A 1 17.28 5.12 -1.41
N THR A 2 17.70 3.92 -1.01
CA THR A 2 17.84 2.78 -1.92
C THR A 2 16.83 1.68 -1.57
N TYR A 3 16.33 0.99 -2.59
CA TYR A 3 15.41 -0.13 -2.45
C TYR A 3 16.05 -1.41 -2.99
N ILE A 4 15.67 -2.54 -2.41
CA ILE A 4 15.81 -3.86 -3.02
C ILE A 4 14.48 -4.14 -3.71
N ILE A 5 14.50 -4.26 -5.03
CA ILE A 5 13.31 -4.57 -5.82
C ILE A 5 13.48 -5.98 -6.38
N ASN A 6 12.44 -6.78 -6.30
CA ASN A 6 12.43 -8.14 -6.82
C ASN A 6 12.65 -8.08 -8.35
N PRO A 7 13.76 -8.64 -8.87
CA PRO A 7 14.07 -8.58 -10.29
C PRO A 7 13.13 -9.45 -11.14
N ASN A 8 12.40 -10.37 -10.50
CA ASN A 8 11.46 -11.27 -11.15
C ASN A 8 10.00 -10.78 -11.04
N PHE A 9 9.77 -9.59 -10.47
CA PHE A 9 8.42 -9.06 -10.36
C PHE A 9 7.92 -8.63 -11.75
N ASN A 10 6.89 -9.33 -12.22
CA ASN A 10 6.19 -9.04 -13.45
C ASN A 10 4.74 -9.53 -13.34
N ILE A 11 3.77 -8.64 -13.54
CA ILE A 11 2.35 -8.93 -13.49
C ILE A 11 1.64 -8.28 -14.68
N PHE A 12 0.49 -8.84 -15.05
CA PHE A 12 -0.40 -8.26 -16.04
C PHE A 12 -1.81 -8.17 -15.46
N CYS A 13 -2.31 -6.95 -15.31
CA CYS A 13 -3.62 -6.64 -14.72
C CYS A 13 -4.47 -5.79 -15.68
N GLY A 14 -4.37 -6.08 -16.99
CA GLY A 14 -4.89 -5.24 -18.07
C GLY A 14 -3.85 -4.25 -18.62
N PHE A 15 -2.77 -4.03 -17.87
CA PHE A 15 -1.53 -3.39 -18.28
C PHE A 15 -0.35 -4.08 -17.58
N GLU A 16 0.86 -3.91 -18.11
CA GLU A 16 2.07 -4.52 -17.55
C GLU A 16 2.61 -3.72 -16.36
N VAL A 17 2.90 -4.40 -15.26
CA VAL A 17 3.64 -3.84 -14.13
C VAL A 17 4.81 -4.77 -13.80
N ASN A 18 6.03 -4.28 -14.00
CA ASN A 18 7.25 -5.04 -13.74
C ASN A 18 8.20 -4.22 -12.85
N THR A 19 9.36 -4.79 -12.51
CA THR A 19 10.41 -4.15 -11.69
C THR A 19 10.71 -2.69 -12.10
N LYS A 20 10.75 -2.38 -13.40
CA LYS A 20 11.05 -1.02 -13.90
C LYS A 20 9.93 -0.04 -13.60
N HIS A 21 8.68 -0.51 -13.60
CA HIS A 21 7.50 0.29 -13.27
C HIS A 21 7.34 0.50 -11.75
N ILE A 22 8.15 -0.12 -10.89
CA ILE A 22 8.06 0.05 -9.42
C ILE A 22 9.03 1.12 -8.89
N GLU A 23 10.25 1.17 -9.42
CA GLU A 23 11.30 2.06 -8.89
C GLU A 23 10.93 3.54 -8.99
N SER A 24 10.47 3.98 -10.17
CA SER A 24 10.11 5.39 -10.39
C SER A 24 8.92 5.83 -9.51
N PRO A 25 7.80 5.10 -9.43
CA PRO A 25 6.69 5.47 -8.54
C PRO A 25 7.05 5.50 -7.06
N LEU A 26 7.91 4.58 -6.60
CA LEU A 26 8.46 4.61 -5.24
C LEU A 26 9.21 5.92 -4.97
N ASN A 27 10.14 6.29 -5.85
CA ASN A 27 10.95 7.49 -5.67
C ASN A 27 10.09 8.75 -5.72
N GLN A 28 9.23 8.90 -6.72
CA GLN A 28 8.34 10.06 -6.86
C GLN A 28 7.39 10.21 -5.66
N THR A 29 6.82 9.10 -5.19
CA THR A 29 5.94 9.11 -4.00
C THR A 29 6.71 9.60 -2.78
N ASN A 30 7.91 9.06 -2.52
CA ASN A 30 8.70 9.44 -1.36
C ASN A 30 9.21 10.89 -1.42
N GLU A 31 9.65 11.34 -2.60
CA GLU A 31 10.07 12.73 -2.83
C GLU A 31 8.92 13.69 -2.56
N PHE A 32 7.71 13.39 -3.07
CA PHE A 32 6.54 14.19 -2.79
C PHE A 32 6.21 14.26 -1.30
N LEU A 33 6.23 13.12 -0.59
CA LEU A 33 5.95 13.08 0.85
C LEU A 33 6.96 13.91 1.67
N GLU A 34 8.19 14.11 1.18
CA GLU A 34 9.17 14.99 1.81
C GLU A 34 8.86 16.49 1.61
N THR A 35 8.10 16.85 0.58
CA THR A 35 7.71 18.25 0.32
C THR A 35 6.57 18.74 1.21
N ILE A 36 5.80 17.82 1.81
CA ILE A 36 4.70 18.16 2.69
C ILE A 36 5.24 18.66 4.05
N PRO A 37 4.81 19.84 4.53
CA PRO A 37 5.29 20.37 5.81
C PRO A 37 5.02 19.42 6.99
N PRO A 38 5.97 19.22 7.92
CA PRO A 38 5.78 18.38 9.11
C PRO A 38 4.55 18.73 9.94
N THR A 39 4.13 19.99 9.95
CA THR A 39 2.92 20.45 10.63
C THR A 39 1.68 19.76 10.09
N VAL A 40 1.61 19.43 8.81
CA VAL A 40 0.48 18.67 8.24
C VAL A 40 0.41 17.29 8.87
N TYR A 41 1.50 16.53 8.84
CA TYR A 41 1.56 15.18 9.41
C TYR A 41 1.29 15.13 10.91
N LYS A 42 1.65 16.18 11.65
CA LYS A 42 1.36 16.32 13.09
C LYS A 42 -0.13 16.57 13.39
N ASN A 43 -0.91 17.02 12.40
CA ASN A 43 -2.31 17.43 12.57
C ASN A 43 -3.32 16.53 11.83
N ILE A 44 -2.87 15.48 11.13
CA ILE A 44 -3.73 14.50 10.47
C ILE A 44 -3.51 13.11 11.07
N ASP A 45 -4.50 12.23 10.92
CA ASP A 45 -4.37 10.85 11.35
C ASP A 45 -3.58 9.98 10.34
N TYR A 46 -3.17 8.79 10.77
CA TYR A 46 -2.46 7.84 9.91
C TYR A 46 -3.31 7.28 8.77
N LYS A 47 -4.64 7.33 8.90
CA LYS A 47 -5.54 6.93 7.81
C LYS A 47 -5.45 7.93 6.67
N THR A 48 -5.50 9.21 6.97
CA THR A 48 -5.33 10.33 6.03
C THR A 48 -3.94 10.31 5.42
N THR A 49 -2.91 10.07 6.23
CA THR A 49 -1.53 9.89 5.72
C THR A 49 -1.45 8.71 4.75
N SER A 50 -2.09 7.57 5.07
CA SER A 50 -2.15 6.41 4.18
C SER A 50 -2.87 6.72 2.87
N SER A 51 -3.93 7.54 2.89
CA SER A 51 -4.62 8.00 1.68
C SER A 51 -3.71 8.85 0.80
N ILE A 52 -2.91 9.75 1.38
CA ILE A 52 -1.92 10.55 0.63
C ILE A 52 -0.88 9.63 -0.01
N VAL A 53 -0.28 8.71 0.76
CA VAL A 53 0.70 7.74 0.25
C VAL A 53 0.13 6.93 -0.91
N GLY A 54 -1.08 6.37 -0.74
CA GLY A 54 -1.74 5.56 -1.75
C GLY A 54 -2.08 6.35 -3.01
N SER A 55 -2.68 7.52 -2.87
CA SER A 55 -3.08 8.37 -4.00
C SER A 55 -1.87 8.80 -4.83
N MET A 56 -0.77 9.20 -4.17
CA MET A 56 0.46 9.59 -4.87
C MET A 56 1.12 8.41 -5.58
N PHE A 57 1.08 7.22 -4.97
CA PHE A 57 1.59 6.03 -5.61
C PHE A 57 0.73 5.61 -6.82
N CYS A 58 -0.60 5.64 -6.69
CA CYS A 58 -1.53 5.40 -7.81
C CYS A 58 -1.24 6.35 -8.99
N HIS A 59 -1.09 7.64 -8.71
CA HIS A 59 -0.75 8.63 -9.73
C HIS A 59 0.60 8.32 -10.39
N SER A 60 1.63 8.06 -9.59
CA SER A 60 2.98 7.82 -10.10
C SER A 60 3.07 6.53 -10.91
N ILE A 61 2.39 5.45 -10.50
CA ILE A 61 2.42 4.18 -11.23
C ILE A 61 1.59 4.23 -12.53
N ALA A 62 0.47 4.94 -12.53
CA ALA A 62 -0.27 5.22 -13.76
C ALA A 62 0.58 6.02 -14.76
N GLY A 63 1.39 6.98 -14.28
CA GLY A 63 2.27 7.79 -15.13
C GLY A 63 3.42 7.05 -15.81
N VAL A 64 3.74 5.82 -15.38
CA VAL A 64 4.80 4.98 -15.96
C VAL A 64 4.27 3.68 -16.58
N THR A 65 2.95 3.56 -16.73
CA THR A 65 2.28 2.39 -17.33
C THR A 65 1.20 2.85 -18.31
N GLU A 66 0.62 1.93 -19.08
CA GLU A 66 -0.51 2.23 -19.99
C GLU A 66 -1.85 2.26 -19.23
N ALA A 67 -1.88 2.99 -18.12
CA ALA A 67 -2.97 3.02 -17.16
C ALA A 67 -3.36 4.45 -16.75
N ILE A 68 -4.47 4.57 -16.05
CA ILE A 68 -4.94 5.81 -15.41
C ILE A 68 -5.38 5.49 -13.98
N VAL A 69 -5.32 6.50 -13.11
CA VAL A 69 -6.06 6.44 -11.84
C VAL A 69 -7.55 6.41 -12.17
N ASN A 70 -8.31 5.53 -11.52
CA ASN A 70 -9.74 5.45 -11.73
C ASN A 70 -10.38 6.83 -11.44
N PRO A 71 -11.07 7.45 -12.41
CA PRO A 71 -11.52 8.84 -12.26
C PRO A 71 -12.70 8.98 -11.29
N ILE A 72 -13.33 7.86 -10.89
CA ILE A 72 -14.41 7.85 -9.90
C ILE A 72 -13.82 7.68 -8.51
N GLU A 73 -14.16 8.58 -7.58
CA GLU A 73 -13.69 8.55 -6.18
C GLU A 73 -13.94 7.21 -5.47
N LYS A 74 -15.05 6.54 -5.82
CA LYS A 74 -15.44 5.22 -5.31
C LYS A 74 -15.27 4.11 -6.36
N GLY A 75 -14.42 4.34 -7.35
CA GLY A 75 -14.07 3.38 -8.37
C GLY A 75 -13.25 2.23 -7.81
N HIS A 76 -13.39 1.06 -8.41
CA HIS A 76 -12.56 -0.11 -8.12
C HIS A 76 -12.25 -0.82 -9.44
N PRO A 77 -10.99 -1.24 -9.69
CA PRO A 77 -9.80 -1.00 -8.87
C PRO A 77 -9.28 0.45 -8.92
N ASP A 78 -8.35 0.78 -8.03
CA ASP A 78 -7.77 2.13 -7.89
C ASP A 78 -7.07 2.64 -9.18
N VAL A 79 -6.45 1.75 -9.95
CA VAL A 79 -5.80 2.05 -11.23
C VAL A 79 -6.34 1.11 -12.31
N ILE A 80 -6.74 1.63 -13.46
CA ILE A 80 -7.35 0.87 -14.57
C ILE A 80 -6.57 1.08 -15.88
N PRO A 81 -6.67 0.17 -16.86
CA PRO A 81 -6.09 0.40 -18.18
C PRO A 81 -6.61 1.70 -18.82
N LYS A 82 -5.75 2.39 -19.57
CA LYS A 82 -6.10 3.66 -20.22
C LYS A 82 -7.30 3.57 -21.16
N GLY A 83 -7.55 2.40 -21.75
CA GLY A 83 -8.73 2.15 -22.58
C GLY A 83 -10.08 2.34 -21.86
N GLY A 84 -10.09 2.27 -20.51
CA GLY A 84 -11.28 2.48 -19.68
C GLY A 84 -11.59 3.95 -19.36
N GLU A 85 -10.79 4.92 -19.82
CA GLU A 85 -10.95 6.35 -19.47
C GLU A 85 -12.36 6.91 -19.70
N ASN A 86 -13.00 6.47 -20.79
CA ASN A 86 -14.32 6.93 -21.21
C ASN A 86 -15.45 5.94 -20.89
N SER A 87 -15.18 4.94 -20.04
CA SER A 87 -16.21 4.02 -19.56
C SER A 87 -17.26 4.75 -18.73
N SER A 88 -18.45 4.16 -18.61
CA SER A 88 -19.53 4.75 -17.81
C SER A 88 -19.15 4.74 -16.32
N GLU A 89 -19.74 5.64 -15.54
CA GLU A 89 -19.55 5.62 -14.08
C GLU A 89 -19.93 4.25 -13.47
N GLU A 90 -20.99 3.62 -13.98
CA GLU A 90 -21.42 2.29 -13.54
C GLU A 90 -20.33 1.24 -13.74
N GLU A 91 -19.67 1.25 -14.90
CA GLU A 91 -18.56 0.35 -15.20
C GLU A 91 -17.33 0.68 -14.35
N LEU A 92 -17.00 1.96 -14.18
CA LEU A 92 -15.83 2.42 -13.41
C LEU A 92 -15.94 2.15 -11.91
N ARG A 93 -17.16 2.03 -11.37
CA ARG A 93 -17.41 1.62 -9.98
C ARG A 93 -16.96 0.18 -9.69
N ASN A 94 -16.88 -0.67 -10.70
CA ASN A 94 -16.39 -2.03 -10.60
C ASN A 94 -15.79 -2.49 -11.94
N TYR A 95 -14.72 -1.81 -12.33
CA TYR A 95 -14.07 -2.02 -13.61
C TYR A 95 -13.39 -3.40 -13.61
N PRO A 96 -13.53 -4.20 -14.68
CA PRO A 96 -13.23 -5.63 -14.62
C PRO A 96 -11.75 -5.98 -14.48
N VAL A 97 -10.84 -5.06 -14.82
CA VAL A 97 -9.39 -5.28 -14.82
C VAL A 97 -8.65 -4.07 -14.28
N GLY A 98 -7.57 -4.27 -13.56
CA GLY A 98 -6.72 -3.19 -13.08
C GLY A 98 -6.02 -3.57 -11.79
N LEU A 99 -5.43 -2.57 -11.14
CA LEU A 99 -4.59 -2.74 -9.97
C LEU A 99 -5.19 -2.04 -8.76
N GLU A 100 -5.61 -2.83 -7.78
CA GLU A 100 -6.01 -2.33 -6.46
C GLU A 100 -4.78 -2.07 -5.60
N ILE A 101 -4.73 -0.91 -4.93
CA ILE A 101 -3.60 -0.49 -4.10
C ILE A 101 -4.08 -0.16 -2.69
N LYS A 102 -3.53 -0.82 -1.67
CA LYS A 102 -3.84 -0.51 -0.27
C LYS A 102 -2.59 -0.19 0.53
N CYS A 103 -2.71 0.81 1.38
CA CYS A 103 -1.64 1.27 2.25
C CYS A 103 -1.88 0.85 3.70
N THR A 104 -0.81 0.60 4.43
CA THR A 104 -0.84 0.42 5.88
C THR A 104 0.44 0.92 6.52
N VAL A 105 0.33 1.47 7.73
CA VAL A 105 1.48 1.82 8.59
C VAL A 105 1.84 0.69 9.56
N GLY A 106 1.13 -0.44 9.45
CA GLY A 106 1.28 -1.60 10.31
C GLY A 106 0.73 -1.44 11.73
N ASN A 107 0.60 -2.58 12.39
CA ASN A 107 0.14 -2.69 13.77
C ASN A 107 1.35 -2.63 14.70
N ILE A 108 1.27 -1.79 15.73
CA ILE A 108 2.32 -1.65 16.73
C ILE A 108 1.92 -2.32 18.04
N THR A 109 2.93 -2.64 18.86
CA THR A 109 2.75 -3.14 20.23
C THR A 109 1.77 -2.28 21.02
N LYS A 110 0.84 -2.94 21.72
CA LYS A 110 -0.16 -2.26 22.54
C LYS A 110 0.54 -1.46 23.65
N GLY A 111 0.16 -0.19 23.79
CA GLY A 111 0.74 0.72 24.79
C GLY A 111 1.93 1.53 24.28
N THR A 112 2.43 1.28 23.08
CA THR A 112 3.42 2.17 22.46
C THR A 112 2.75 3.48 22.02
N ASN A 113 3.27 4.61 22.50
CA ASN A 113 2.75 5.94 22.19
C ASN A 113 3.66 6.66 21.18
N LEU A 114 3.64 6.21 19.93
CA LEU A 114 4.40 6.82 18.83
C LEU A 114 3.60 7.96 18.19
N ARG A 115 4.25 9.12 18.06
CA ARG A 115 3.74 10.31 17.40
C ARG A 115 4.15 10.35 15.93
N ALA A 116 3.53 11.24 15.18
CA ALA A 116 3.94 11.53 13.82
C ALA A 116 5.43 11.94 13.79
N GLY A 117 6.19 11.38 12.85
CA GLY A 117 7.64 11.58 12.72
C GLY A 117 8.50 10.61 13.53
N GLU A 118 7.92 9.70 14.32
CA GLU A 118 8.67 8.65 15.01
C GLU A 118 8.65 7.34 14.21
N PRO A 119 9.83 6.74 13.90
CA PRO A 119 9.88 5.45 13.24
C PRO A 119 9.18 4.36 14.05
N ARG A 120 8.31 3.59 13.39
CA ARG A 120 7.48 2.55 14.01
C ARG A 120 8.07 1.17 13.91
N ILE A 121 9.09 0.98 13.07
CA ILE A 121 9.68 -0.33 12.75
C ILE A 121 10.10 -1.16 13.98
N ASN A 122 10.57 -0.53 15.07
CA ASN A 122 10.95 -1.23 16.30
C ASN A 122 9.77 -1.74 17.13
N ALA A 123 8.60 -1.13 16.97
CA ALA A 123 7.37 -1.50 17.66
C ALA A 123 6.42 -2.30 16.76
N LEU A 124 6.82 -2.59 15.51
CA LEU A 124 5.97 -3.24 14.53
C LEU A 124 5.77 -4.72 14.85
N GLU A 125 4.53 -5.13 15.10
CA GLU A 125 4.17 -6.52 15.43
C GLU A 125 3.50 -7.26 14.27
N GLY A 126 2.92 -6.52 13.34
CA GLY A 126 2.28 -7.13 12.19
C GLY A 126 1.86 -6.13 11.13
N ILE A 127 1.62 -6.65 9.94
CA ILE A 127 1.09 -5.88 8.80
C ILE A 127 -0.32 -6.39 8.54
N THR A 128 -1.28 -5.48 8.39
CA THR A 128 -2.65 -5.80 8.00
C THR A 128 -3.12 -4.77 6.98
N TRP A 129 -3.47 -5.23 5.78
CA TRP A 129 -4.24 -4.43 4.83
C TRP A 129 -5.73 -4.58 5.13
N GLN A 130 -6.47 -3.50 4.89
CA GLN A 130 -7.91 -3.45 5.08
C GLN A 130 -8.60 -3.20 3.75
N SER A 131 -9.77 -3.79 3.58
CA SER A 131 -10.62 -3.64 2.41
C SER A 131 -12.07 -3.41 2.82
N TYR A 132 -12.84 -2.78 1.94
CA TYR A 132 -14.30 -2.68 2.03
C TYR A 132 -14.99 -3.94 1.50
N HIS A 133 -14.30 -4.70 0.65
CA HIS A 133 -14.78 -5.87 -0.07
C HIS A 133 -13.94 -7.10 0.31
N GLN A 134 -14.59 -8.23 0.59
CA GLN A 134 -13.89 -9.50 0.79
C GLN A 134 -13.54 -10.17 -0.55
N GLU A 135 -13.99 -9.58 -1.67
CA GLU A 135 -13.86 -10.07 -3.03
C GLU A 135 -12.58 -9.60 -3.73
N VAL A 136 -11.75 -8.77 -3.08
CA VAL A 136 -10.47 -8.31 -3.64
C VAL A 136 -9.56 -9.53 -3.86
N LYS A 137 -9.31 -9.85 -5.14
CA LYS A 137 -8.47 -10.98 -5.59
C LYS A 137 -7.02 -10.58 -5.83
N GLU A 138 -6.85 -9.39 -6.40
CA GLU A 138 -5.56 -8.81 -6.74
C GLU A 138 -5.32 -7.58 -5.87
N LEU A 139 -4.14 -7.50 -5.25
CA LEU A 139 -3.79 -6.41 -4.36
C LEU A 139 -2.29 -6.10 -4.42
N LEU A 140 -1.95 -4.84 -4.68
CA LEU A 140 -0.65 -4.27 -4.39
C LEU A 140 -0.69 -3.59 -3.01
N GLY A 141 -0.06 -4.21 -2.03
CA GLY A 141 -0.02 -3.75 -0.65
C GLY A 141 1.22 -2.92 -0.35
N LEU A 142 1.03 -1.63 -0.09
CA LEU A 142 2.08 -0.72 0.37
C LEU A 142 2.16 -0.74 1.89
N VAL A 143 3.39 -0.72 2.42
CA VAL A 143 3.69 -0.45 3.83
C VAL A 143 4.50 0.83 3.88
N TRP A 144 4.16 1.73 4.79
CA TRP A 144 4.91 2.97 5.00
C TRP A 144 5.26 3.18 6.47
N ASP A 145 6.31 3.97 6.72
CA ASP A 145 6.76 4.36 8.07
C ASP A 145 7.37 5.78 8.01
N PHE A 146 7.57 6.41 9.16
CA PHE A 146 8.40 7.62 9.27
C PHE A 146 9.88 7.20 9.29
N VAL A 147 10.58 7.36 8.17
CA VAL A 147 11.98 6.90 8.07
C VAL A 147 12.94 8.03 8.40
N LYS A 148 13.97 7.70 9.19
CA LYS A 148 14.98 8.66 9.65
C LYS A 148 15.53 9.50 8.48
N SER A 149 15.44 10.81 8.61
CA SER A 149 16.04 11.79 7.70
C SER A 149 17.11 12.61 8.42
N GLU A 150 17.81 13.47 7.69
CA GLU A 150 18.75 14.45 8.29
C GLU A 150 18.03 15.64 8.94
N HIS A 151 16.71 15.73 8.78
CA HIS A 151 15.89 16.80 9.33
C HIS A 151 15.37 16.48 10.72
N GLU A 152 14.91 17.50 11.45
CA GLU A 152 14.30 17.33 12.78
C GLU A 152 13.03 16.46 12.77
N PHE A 153 12.38 16.31 11.61
CA PHE A 153 11.19 15.51 11.42
C PHE A 153 11.41 14.43 10.36
N ASN A 154 11.07 13.18 10.70
CA ASN A 154 11.12 12.07 9.76
C ASN A 154 9.84 12.06 8.93
N ASN A 155 9.96 12.18 7.61
CA ASN A 155 8.80 12.14 6.72
C ASN A 155 8.32 10.71 6.45
N PRO A 156 7.02 10.51 6.18
CA PRO A 156 6.49 9.21 5.82
C PRO A 156 7.08 8.77 4.47
N LYS A 157 7.46 7.50 4.39
CA LYS A 157 8.05 6.88 3.20
C LYS A 157 7.49 5.48 3.03
N VAL A 158 7.31 5.05 1.79
CA VAL A 158 6.98 3.65 1.49
C VAL A 158 8.19 2.80 1.82
N THR A 159 8.07 1.82 2.70
CA THR A 159 9.18 0.99 3.19
C THR A 159 9.13 -0.44 2.67
N ALA A 160 7.96 -0.90 2.23
CA ALA A 160 7.79 -2.19 1.57
C ALA A 160 6.58 -2.20 0.61
N ILE A 161 6.66 -3.06 -0.41
CA ILE A 161 5.58 -3.37 -1.34
C ILE A 161 5.44 -4.89 -1.45
N PHE A 162 4.20 -5.36 -1.40
CA PHE A 162 3.82 -6.76 -1.54
C PHE A 162 2.69 -6.89 -2.56
N TYR A 163 2.56 -8.06 -3.16
CA TYR A 163 1.53 -8.35 -4.16
C TYR A 163 0.93 -9.75 -3.97
N ALA A 164 -0.35 -9.88 -4.24
CA ALA A 164 -1.00 -11.17 -4.44
C ALA A 164 -2.11 -11.03 -5.48
N ASN A 165 -2.30 -12.06 -6.31
CA ASN A 165 -3.38 -12.16 -7.31
C ASN A 165 -4.32 -13.35 -7.09
N SER A 166 -4.18 -14.02 -5.94
CA SER A 166 -4.91 -15.24 -5.59
C SER A 166 -5.59 -15.11 -4.24
N LEU A 167 -5.91 -13.88 -3.82
CA LEU A 167 -6.68 -13.64 -2.61
C LEU A 167 -8.12 -14.15 -2.81
N ILE A 168 -8.66 -14.77 -1.77
CA ILE A 168 -10.03 -15.29 -1.73
C ILE A 168 -10.76 -14.75 -0.51
N THR A 169 -12.10 -14.85 -0.49
CA THR A 169 -12.94 -14.34 0.60
C THR A 169 -12.48 -14.80 2.00
N SER A 170 -11.99 -16.03 2.12
CA SER A 170 -11.52 -16.58 3.40
C SER A 170 -10.18 -15.98 3.87
N ASP A 171 -9.45 -15.27 3.02
CA ASP A 171 -8.26 -14.48 3.39
C ASP A 171 -8.62 -13.18 4.11
N TRP A 172 -9.90 -12.82 4.13
CA TRP A 172 -10.41 -11.62 4.75
C TRP A 172 -11.17 -11.93 6.04
N GLY A 173 -11.03 -11.04 7.03
CA GLY A 173 -11.79 -10.99 8.27
C GLY A 173 -13.30 -10.92 8.04
N ASN A 174 -14.07 -11.12 9.11
CA ASN A 174 -15.47 -10.71 9.09
C ASN A 174 -15.53 -9.18 8.94
N ILE A 175 -16.57 -8.71 8.25
CA ILE A 175 -16.81 -7.27 8.12
C ILE A 175 -17.13 -6.71 9.52
N SER A 176 -16.28 -5.79 9.97
CA SER A 176 -16.46 -5.06 11.22
C SER A 176 -17.20 -3.74 10.96
N GLY A 177 -17.93 -3.22 11.96
CA GLY A 177 -18.70 -1.97 11.83
C GLY A 177 -20.16 -2.16 11.41
N THR A 178 -20.78 -3.28 11.76
CA THR A 178 -22.23 -3.51 11.57
C THR A 178 -23.10 -2.77 12.57
N GLU A 179 -22.53 -2.30 13.70
CA GLU A 179 -23.21 -1.51 14.72
C GLU A 179 -22.32 -0.31 15.13
N GLY A 180 -22.87 0.91 15.09
CA GLY A 180 -22.27 2.13 15.65
C GLY A 180 -21.05 2.76 14.94
N ARG A 181 -20.37 2.08 14.01
CA ARG A 181 -19.31 2.67 13.17
C ARG A 181 -19.80 2.82 11.73
N ASN A 182 -19.59 4.01 11.15
CA ASN A 182 -20.08 4.36 9.80
C ASN A 182 -19.37 3.65 8.64
N THR A 183 -18.36 2.82 8.88
CA THR A 183 -17.58 2.22 7.78
C THR A 183 -17.33 0.74 8.00
N LYS A 184 -17.91 -0.07 7.11
CA LYS A 184 -17.73 -1.53 7.04
C LYS A 184 -16.32 -1.84 6.53
N VAL A 185 -15.46 -2.43 7.34
CA VAL A 185 -14.10 -2.82 6.90
C VAL A 185 -13.78 -4.25 7.32
N THR A 186 -13.03 -4.93 6.47
CA THR A 186 -12.44 -6.24 6.76
C THR A 186 -10.91 -6.13 6.78
N GLY A 187 -10.28 -6.79 7.76
CA GLY A 187 -8.83 -6.89 7.84
C GLY A 187 -8.35 -8.21 7.26
N MET A 188 -7.24 -8.19 6.53
CA MET A 188 -6.62 -9.39 5.99
C MET A 188 -6.16 -10.35 7.11
N LYS A 189 -6.51 -11.63 7.00
CA LYS A 189 -6.11 -12.73 7.89
C LYS A 189 -4.71 -13.23 7.55
N VAL A 190 -4.19 -14.11 8.40
CA VAL A 190 -2.85 -14.72 8.24
C VAL A 190 -2.69 -15.38 6.86
N SER A 191 -3.68 -16.10 6.35
CA SER A 191 -3.60 -16.76 5.04
C SER A 191 -3.40 -15.78 3.88
N GLY A 192 -4.07 -14.62 3.90
CA GLY A 192 -3.86 -13.55 2.93
C GLY A 192 -2.48 -12.94 3.06
N LYS A 193 -2.02 -12.69 4.30
CA LYS A 193 -0.68 -12.13 4.56
C LYS A 193 0.44 -13.06 4.08
N GLU A 194 0.26 -14.37 4.19
CA GLU A 194 1.21 -15.35 3.65
C GLU A 194 1.29 -15.31 2.13
N LYS A 195 0.16 -15.08 1.43
CA LYS A 195 0.16 -14.85 -0.02
C LYS A 195 0.86 -13.55 -0.39
N MET A 196 0.56 -12.46 0.32
CA MET A 196 1.23 -11.17 0.12
C MET A 196 2.75 -11.28 0.34
N GLY A 197 3.18 -11.98 1.39
CA GLY A 197 4.60 -12.19 1.68
C GLY A 197 5.34 -12.94 0.57
N LYS A 198 4.72 -13.97 -0.01
CA LYS A 198 5.27 -14.70 -1.17
C LYS A 198 5.47 -13.81 -2.40
N GLY A 199 4.61 -12.80 -2.58
CA GLY A 199 4.73 -11.82 -3.66
C GLY A 199 5.40 -10.52 -3.21
N TRP A 200 6.47 -10.58 -2.43
CA TRP A 200 7.26 -9.38 -2.13
C TRP A 200 7.76 -8.71 -3.43
N VAL A 201 7.69 -7.39 -3.46
CA VAL A 201 7.98 -6.58 -4.66
C VAL A 201 9.16 -5.66 -4.42
N ALA A 202 9.13 -4.87 -3.34
CA ALA A 202 10.18 -3.93 -3.02
C ALA A 202 10.31 -3.74 -1.51
N LEU A 203 11.53 -3.47 -1.05
CA LEU A 203 11.85 -3.17 0.35
C LEU A 203 12.88 -2.07 0.44
N ILE A 204 12.74 -1.17 1.39
CA ILE A 204 13.80 -0.21 1.70
C ILE A 204 15.08 -0.96 2.09
N ASN A 205 16.23 -0.56 1.55
CA ASN A 205 17.52 -1.22 1.80
C ASN A 205 18.14 -0.78 3.13
N VAL A 206 17.40 -1.00 4.22
CA VAL A 206 17.83 -0.77 5.60
C VAL A 206 17.70 -2.08 6.35
N HIS A 207 18.79 -2.53 6.99
CA HIS A 207 18.90 -3.87 7.59
C HIS A 207 17.73 -4.21 8.54
N LEU A 208 17.40 -3.29 9.44
CA LEU A 208 16.31 -3.45 10.41
C LEU A 208 14.95 -3.67 9.73
N TYR A 209 14.62 -2.87 8.71
CA TYR A 209 13.37 -3.03 7.97
C TYR A 209 13.29 -4.39 7.26
N LYS A 210 14.39 -4.79 6.60
CA LYS A 210 14.47 -6.09 5.91
C LYS A 210 14.22 -7.25 6.88
N GLN A 211 14.95 -7.29 7.98
CA GLN A 211 14.80 -8.35 8.98
C GLN A 211 13.39 -8.39 9.57
N THR A 212 12.84 -7.23 9.93
CA THR A 212 11.50 -7.15 10.51
C THR A 212 10.43 -7.62 9.52
N TYR A 213 10.48 -7.17 8.26
CA TYR A 213 9.51 -7.60 7.25
C TYR A 213 9.66 -9.09 6.88
N GLN A 214 10.88 -9.60 6.71
CA GLN A 214 11.09 -11.04 6.48
C GLN A 214 10.51 -11.88 7.61
N LYS A 215 10.68 -11.45 8.87
CA LYS A 215 10.12 -12.13 10.04
C LYS A 215 8.59 -12.09 10.06
N ILE A 216 7.98 -10.91 9.85
CA ILE A 216 6.53 -10.72 9.94
C ILE A 216 5.81 -11.40 8.77
N MET A 217 6.32 -11.24 7.56
CA MET A 217 5.67 -11.67 6.32
C MET A 217 6.19 -13.03 5.81
N LYS A 218 7.20 -13.61 6.47
CA LYS A 218 7.74 -14.95 6.23
C LYS A 218 8.16 -15.22 4.77
N PHE A 219 9.06 -14.39 4.23
CA PHE A 219 9.56 -14.53 2.86
C PHE A 219 11.08 -14.41 2.78
N PRO A 220 11.73 -15.06 1.79
CA PRO A 220 13.15 -14.89 1.52
C PRO A 220 13.41 -13.66 0.64
N ILE A 221 14.58 -13.04 0.81
CA ILE A 221 15.14 -12.02 -0.11
C ILE A 221 16.37 -12.62 -0.77
#